data_AF-A0A2D5GAL0-F1
#
_entry.id   AF-A0A2D5GAL0-F1
#
_cell.length_a   1.000
_cell.length_b   1.000
_cell.length_c   1.000
_cell.angle_alpha   90.00
_cell.angle_beta   90.00
_cell.angle_gamma   90.00
#
_symmetry.space_group_name_H-M   'P 1'
#
loop_
_entity.id
_entity.type
_entity.pdbx_description
1 polymer ?
#
loop_
_entity_poly.entity_id
_entity_poly.type
_entity_poly.pdbx_seq_one_letter_code
_entity_poly.pdbx_strand_id
1 'polypeptide(L)'
;MINVNDKLKSFRTGVNGRKGKTRAAGTAALGRSFTDHLVQQVDEVAKPSLNQQLDHLRLALDDAGANLERNPSLGNLEVFKALLSNLVSTATKGAYQVEGIGAGWSAAEKHHVVKLIDHEAEELLQLVLSEQKDKIKIATKLVHIKGLVVDLLS
;
A
#
# COMPACT_ATOMS: atom_id res chain seq x y z
N MET A 1 55.10 -3.25 10.63
CA MET A 1 53.91 -2.98 9.80
C MET A 1 53.49 -4.29 9.17
N ILE A 2 52.34 -4.85 9.59
CA ILE A 2 51.86 -6.15 9.09
C ILE A 2 50.94 -5.90 7.90
N ASN A 3 51.33 -6.43 6.74
CA ASN A 3 50.69 -6.16 5.45
C ASN A 3 49.38 -6.96 5.33
N VAL A 4 48.26 -6.27 5.04
CA VAL A 4 46.89 -6.82 5.00
C VAL A 4 46.73 -7.95 3.96
N ASN A 5 47.67 -8.06 3.02
CA ASN A 5 47.64 -9.02 1.93
C ASN A 5 47.90 -10.49 2.34
N ASP A 6 48.44 -10.75 3.55
CA ASP A 6 48.66 -12.12 4.04
C ASP A 6 47.39 -12.80 4.58
N LYS A 7 46.41 -12.02 5.05
CA LYS A 7 45.14 -12.56 5.60
C LYS A 7 44.14 -13.01 4.54
N LEU A 8 44.39 -12.72 3.26
CA LEU A 8 43.50 -13.08 2.15
C LEU A 8 43.94 -14.35 1.41
N LYS A 9 45.14 -14.88 1.70
CA LYS A 9 45.62 -16.15 1.12
C LYS A 9 45.14 -17.39 1.88
N SER A 10 44.81 -17.26 3.17
CA SER A 10 44.27 -18.36 3.99
C SER A 10 42.80 -18.71 3.71
N PHE A 11 42.09 -17.91 2.90
CA PHE A 11 40.69 -18.15 2.53
C PHE A 11 40.49 -18.80 1.15
N ARG A 12 41.56 -18.97 0.35
CA ARG A 12 41.46 -19.48 -1.04
C ARG A 12 42.12 -20.84 -1.27
N THR A 13 42.77 -21.44 -0.27
CA THR A 13 43.35 -22.79 -0.39
C THR A 13 42.72 -23.73 0.63
N GLY A 14 41.69 -24.44 0.18
CA GLY A 14 40.97 -25.42 0.99
C GLY A 14 40.07 -26.31 0.14
N VAL A 15 40.62 -26.97 -0.87
CA VAL A 15 39.96 -28.10 -1.55
C VAL A 15 40.83 -29.35 -1.40
N ASN A 16 40.16 -30.41 -0.95
CA ASN A 16 40.52 -31.83 -0.91
C ASN A 16 41.36 -32.37 0.27
N GLY A 17 40.66 -33.08 1.17
CA GLY A 17 41.26 -34.10 2.02
C GLY A 17 40.36 -34.68 3.10
N ARG A 18 39.76 -35.85 2.82
CA ARG A 18 39.42 -36.95 3.75
C ARG A 18 38.13 -36.91 4.58
N LYS A 19 37.14 -37.67 4.08
CA LYS A 19 36.43 -38.81 4.72
C LYS A 19 36.58 -38.95 6.25
N GLY A 20 35.47 -38.85 6.99
CA GLY A 20 35.39 -39.23 8.41
C GLY A 20 34.03 -38.95 9.04
N LYS A 21 33.19 -39.98 9.14
CA LYS A 21 31.88 -40.01 9.81
C LYS A 21 32.09 -40.01 11.34
N THR A 22 31.43 -39.14 12.10
CA THR A 22 30.90 -39.42 13.45
C THR A 22 30.07 -38.25 13.99
N ARG A 23 29.12 -38.62 14.84
CA ARG A 23 27.97 -37.87 15.34
C ARG A 23 28.38 -36.76 16.32
N ALA A 24 27.68 -35.62 16.26
CA ALA A 24 27.30 -34.86 17.45
C ALA A 24 26.09 -33.98 17.11
N ALA A 25 24.94 -34.32 17.66
CA ALA A 25 23.82 -33.41 17.80
C ALA A 25 24.24 -32.32 18.80
N GLY A 26 24.68 -31.18 18.28
CA GLY A 26 24.83 -29.94 19.02
C GLY A 26 23.64 -29.06 18.69
N THR A 27 22.82 -28.81 19.70
CA THR A 27 21.69 -27.87 19.73
C THR A 27 22.03 -26.53 19.08
N ALA A 28 21.65 -26.37 17.82
CA ALA A 28 21.55 -25.08 17.14
C ALA A 28 20.22 -24.43 17.53
N ALA A 29 20.15 -23.98 18.79
CA ALA A 29 19.15 -23.02 19.21
C ALA A 29 19.91 -21.93 19.98
N LEU A 30 19.85 -20.70 19.45
CA LEU A 30 19.83 -19.40 20.13
C LEU A 30 20.69 -18.37 19.41
N GLY A 31 19.97 -17.42 18.80
CA GLY A 31 20.50 -16.18 18.27
C GLY A 31 20.05 -15.95 16.84
N ARG A 32 18.86 -15.34 16.66
CA ARG A 32 18.63 -14.54 15.43
C ARG A 32 19.83 -13.61 15.31
N SER A 33 20.50 -13.62 14.17
CA SER A 33 21.70 -12.80 13.98
C SER A 33 21.30 -11.33 14.15
N PHE A 34 22.18 -10.51 14.73
CA PHE A 34 21.98 -9.05 14.76
C PHE A 34 21.69 -8.50 13.35
N THR A 35 22.27 -9.13 12.33
CA THR A 35 21.99 -8.84 10.92
C THR A 35 20.54 -9.15 10.52
N ASP A 36 19.95 -10.23 11.03
CA ASP A 36 18.54 -10.57 10.78
C ASP A 36 17.61 -9.55 11.46
N HIS A 37 17.98 -9.08 12.65
CA HIS A 37 17.26 -8.01 13.34
C HIS A 37 17.35 -6.69 12.59
N LEU A 38 18.52 -6.34 12.05
CA LEU A 38 18.67 -5.13 11.23
C LEU A 38 17.91 -5.23 9.91
N VAL A 39 17.95 -6.38 9.22
CA VAL A 39 17.18 -6.60 7.99
C VAL A 39 15.69 -6.50 8.26
N GLN A 40 15.20 -7.14 9.34
CA GLN A 40 13.80 -7.05 9.73
C GLN A 40 13.39 -5.63 10.14
N GLN A 41 14.25 -4.90 10.85
CA GLN A 41 13.97 -3.53 11.27
C GLN A 41 14.05 -2.54 10.11
N VAL A 42 14.94 -2.76 9.13
CA VAL A 42 14.98 -1.99 7.88
C VAL A 42 13.74 -2.28 7.04
N ASP A 43 13.27 -3.52 6.94
CA ASP A 43 12.03 -3.86 6.24
C ASP A 43 10.78 -3.28 6.92
N GLU A 44 10.76 -3.18 8.26
CA GLU A 44 9.67 -2.53 8.99
C GLU A 44 9.69 -1.01 8.84
N VAL A 45 10.87 -0.39 8.77
CA VAL A 45 11.03 1.06 8.53
C VAL A 45 10.82 1.43 7.06
N ALA A 46 11.10 0.51 6.12
CA ALA A 46 10.91 0.72 4.69
C ALA A 46 9.45 0.58 4.24
N LYS A 47 8.58 -0.02 5.06
CA LYS A 47 7.15 -0.02 4.76
C LYS A 47 6.61 1.40 4.91
N PRO A 48 6.04 2.00 3.84
CA PRO A 48 5.41 3.30 3.97
C PRO A 48 4.34 3.22 5.05
N SER A 49 4.28 4.22 5.92
CA SER A 49 3.24 4.27 6.94
C SER A 49 1.87 4.23 6.27
N LEU A 50 0.86 3.72 6.96
CA LEU A 50 -0.51 3.67 6.43
C LEU A 50 -0.94 5.03 5.87
N ASN A 51 -0.60 6.12 6.57
CA ASN A 51 -0.89 7.48 6.14
C ASN A 51 -0.19 7.84 4.82
N GLN A 52 1.10 7.50 4.67
CA GLN A 52 1.82 7.71 3.41
C GLN A 52 1.20 6.93 2.24
N GLN A 53 0.76 5.68 2.49
CA GLN A 53 0.09 4.89 1.46
C GLN A 53 -1.24 5.52 1.04
N LEU A 54 -2.03 5.99 2.00
CA LEU A 54 -3.30 6.66 1.75
C LEU A 54 -3.10 8.01 1.02
N ASP A 55 -2.07 8.78 1.37
CA ASP A 55 -1.72 10.02 0.68
C ASP A 55 -1.31 9.76 -0.77
N HIS A 56 -0.51 8.72 -1.03
CA HIS A 56 -0.15 8.32 -2.39
C HIS A 56 -1.37 7.89 -3.20
N LEU A 57 -2.27 7.09 -2.61
CA LEU A 57 -3.51 6.68 -3.27
C LEU A 57 -4.43 7.88 -3.55
N ARG A 58 -4.50 8.85 -2.63
CA ARG A 58 -5.27 10.07 -2.81
C ARG A 58 -4.75 10.90 -3.97
N LEU A 59 -3.44 11.12 -4.03
CA LEU A 59 -2.81 11.86 -5.15
C LEU A 59 -3.07 11.16 -6.49
N ALA A 60 -2.90 9.84 -6.55
CA ALA A 60 -3.18 9.07 -7.75
C ALA A 60 -4.67 9.15 -8.17
N LEU A 61 -5.58 9.13 -7.19
CA LEU A 61 -7.02 9.29 -7.42
C LEU A 61 -7.35 10.70 -7.94
N ASP A 62 -6.67 11.73 -7.44
CA ASP A 62 -6.84 13.11 -7.89
C ASP A 62 -6.43 13.28 -9.36
N ASP A 63 -5.27 12.72 -9.74
CA ASP A 63 -4.78 12.70 -11.12
C ASP A 63 -5.69 11.91 -12.06
N ALA A 64 -6.15 10.73 -11.63
CA ALA A 64 -7.10 9.93 -12.38
C ALA A 64 -8.43 10.67 -12.58
N GLY A 65 -8.91 11.38 -11.55
CA GLY A 65 -10.11 12.22 -11.63
C GLY A 65 -9.93 13.36 -12.62
N ALA A 66 -8.80 14.08 -12.59
CA ALA A 66 -8.51 15.14 -13.55
C ALA A 66 -8.42 14.63 -15.00
N ASN A 67 -7.86 13.43 -15.19
CA ASN A 67 -7.83 12.77 -16.50
C ASN A 67 -9.23 12.35 -16.97
N LEU A 68 -10.08 11.86 -16.07
CA LEU A 68 -11.46 11.50 -16.39
C LEU A 68 -12.31 12.72 -16.73
N GLU A 69 -12.11 13.84 -16.05
CA GLU A 69 -12.80 15.10 -16.34
C GLU A 69 -12.43 15.63 -17.73
N ARG A 70 -11.13 15.60 -18.09
CA ARG A 70 -10.64 16.02 -19.41
C ARG A 70 -11.12 15.08 -20.52
N ASN A 71 -11.04 13.77 -20.26
CA ASN A 71 -11.41 12.74 -21.22
C ASN A 71 -12.29 11.67 -20.55
N PRO A 72 -13.62 11.84 -20.58
CA PRO A 72 -14.57 10.89 -20.02
C PRO A 72 -14.66 9.65 -20.91
N SER A 73 -13.76 8.70 -20.69
CA SER A 73 -13.68 7.42 -21.38
C SER A 73 -13.86 6.27 -20.38
N LEU A 74 -14.31 5.12 -20.87
CA LEU A 74 -14.51 3.93 -20.02
C LEU A 74 -13.19 3.47 -19.39
N GLY A 75 -12.08 3.50 -20.14
CA GLY A 75 -10.77 3.13 -19.61
C GLY A 75 -10.29 4.05 -18.49
N ASN A 76 -10.49 5.37 -18.62
CA ASN A 76 -10.15 6.31 -17.53
C ASN A 76 -11.03 6.11 -16.30
N LEU A 77 -12.30 5.74 -16.51
CA LEU A 77 -13.22 5.45 -15.42
C LEU A 77 -12.83 4.17 -14.68
N GLU A 78 -12.42 3.12 -15.39
CA GLU A 78 -11.93 1.89 -14.77
C GLU A 78 -10.70 2.14 -13.90
N VAL A 79 -9.75 2.94 -14.38
CA VAL A 79 -8.57 3.35 -13.60
C VAL A 79 -9.00 4.12 -12.34
N PHE A 80 -9.92 5.08 -12.48
CA PHE A 80 -10.44 5.85 -11.35
C PHE A 80 -11.14 4.94 -10.32
N LYS A 81 -12.03 4.04 -10.77
CA LYS A 81 -12.74 3.08 -9.89
C LYS A 81 -11.78 2.13 -9.18
N ALA A 82 -10.74 1.65 -9.87
CA ALA A 82 -9.74 0.77 -9.28
C ALA A 82 -8.96 1.47 -8.16
N LEU A 83 -8.54 2.72 -8.37
CA LEU A 83 -7.86 3.53 -7.36
C LEU A 83 -8.78 3.85 -6.18
N LEU A 84 -10.03 4.21 -6.44
CA LEU A 84 -11.04 4.48 -5.41
C LEU A 84 -11.28 3.25 -4.53
N SER A 85 -11.47 2.08 -5.14
CA SER A 85 -11.66 0.82 -4.42
C SER A 85 -10.44 0.46 -3.55
N ASN A 86 -9.23 0.66 -4.06
CA ASN A 86 -8.01 0.40 -3.32
C ASN A 86 -7.87 1.36 -2.12
N LEU A 87 -8.17 2.64 -2.30
CA LEU A 87 -8.17 3.64 -1.23
C LEU A 87 -9.18 3.27 -0.14
N VAL A 88 -10.43 2.99 -0.51
CA VAL A 88 -11.48 2.60 0.44
C VAL A 88 -11.10 1.31 1.19
N SER A 89 -10.56 0.30 0.49
CA SER A 89 -10.11 -0.94 1.13
C SER A 89 -8.98 -0.70 2.13
N THR A 90 -8.02 0.16 1.77
CA THR A 90 -6.87 0.49 2.63
C THR A 90 -7.32 1.32 3.83
N ALA A 91 -8.20 2.28 3.63
CA ALA A 91 -8.76 3.13 4.69
C ALA A 91 -9.60 2.32 5.68
N THR A 92 -10.46 1.42 5.20
CA THR A 92 -11.28 0.56 6.07
C THR A 92 -10.45 -0.47 6.84
N LYS A 93 -9.49 -1.15 6.19
CA LYS A 93 -8.57 -2.07 6.87
C LYS A 93 -7.73 -1.35 7.94
N GLY A 94 -7.25 -0.15 7.61
CA GLY A 94 -6.52 0.71 8.52
C GLY A 94 -7.36 1.18 9.71
N ALA A 95 -8.61 1.59 9.46
CA ALA A 95 -9.56 1.98 10.50
C ALA A 95 -9.80 0.82 11.49
N TYR A 96 -10.04 -0.40 11.00
CA TYR A 96 -10.20 -1.58 11.87
C TYR A 96 -8.94 -1.93 12.67
N GLN A 97 -7.74 -1.63 12.16
CA GLN A 97 -6.48 -1.84 12.91
C GLN A 97 -6.26 -0.77 13.99
N VAL A 98 -6.75 0.45 13.79
CA VAL A 98 -6.51 1.62 14.66
C VAL A 98 -7.64 1.84 15.69
N GLU A 99 -8.80 1.19 15.52
CA GLU A 99 -9.99 1.26 16.40
C GLU A 99 -9.77 0.89 17.88
N GLY A 100 -8.53 0.63 18.31
CA GLY A 100 -8.16 0.54 19.73
C GLY A 100 -7.92 1.89 20.43
N ILE A 101 -7.76 3.02 19.71
CA ILE A 101 -7.32 4.28 20.34
C ILE A 101 -7.93 5.51 19.63
N GLY A 102 -9.09 6.02 20.08
CA GLY A 102 -9.49 7.40 19.80
C GLY A 102 -10.97 7.67 19.57
N ALA A 103 -11.40 8.87 19.96
CA ALA A 103 -12.71 9.46 19.67
C ALA A 103 -12.79 9.88 18.19
N GLY A 104 -12.99 8.92 17.30
CA GLY A 104 -13.29 9.12 15.89
C GLY A 104 -14.68 8.58 15.53
N TRP A 105 -15.12 8.83 14.30
CA TRP A 105 -16.39 8.31 13.78
C TRP A 105 -16.53 6.80 14.03
N SER A 106 -17.73 6.39 14.41
CA SER A 106 -18.07 4.99 14.61
C SER A 106 -17.89 4.19 13.31
N ALA A 107 -17.59 2.89 13.45
CA ALA A 107 -17.49 1.99 12.31
C ALA A 107 -18.75 2.02 11.40
N ALA A 108 -19.92 2.29 11.99
CA ALA A 108 -21.19 2.43 11.27
C ALA A 108 -21.23 3.69 10.40
N GLU A 109 -20.76 4.83 10.90
CA GLU A 109 -20.69 6.10 10.14
C GLU A 109 -19.70 5.99 8.98
N LYS A 110 -18.53 5.39 9.22
CA LYS A 110 -17.55 5.13 8.14
C LYS A 110 -18.12 4.21 7.06
N HIS A 111 -18.85 3.17 7.45
CA HIS A 111 -19.52 2.27 6.51
C HIS A 111 -20.63 2.99 5.70
N HIS A 112 -21.30 3.97 6.29
CA HIS A 112 -22.28 4.79 5.57
C HIS A 112 -21.62 5.64 4.48
N VAL A 113 -20.48 6.27 4.78
CA VAL A 113 -19.71 7.03 3.78
C VAL A 113 -19.20 6.14 2.66
N VAL A 114 -18.72 4.93 2.97
CA VAL A 114 -18.34 3.97 1.92
C VAL A 114 -19.50 3.64 0.98
N LYS A 115 -20.72 3.46 1.51
CA LYS A 115 -21.91 3.24 0.68
C LYS A 115 -22.26 4.44 -0.20
N LEU A 116 -22.09 5.66 0.33
CA LEU A 116 -22.29 6.90 -0.43
C LEU A 116 -21.27 7.01 -1.57
N ILE A 117 -20.00 6.68 -1.31
CA ILE A 117 -18.94 6.64 -2.33
C ILE A 117 -19.30 5.65 -3.44
N ASP A 118 -19.75 4.44 -3.08
CA ASP A 118 -20.16 3.43 -4.07
C ASP A 118 -21.33 3.92 -4.93
N HIS A 119 -22.33 4.56 -4.31
CA HIS A 119 -23.48 5.12 -5.02
C HIS A 119 -23.06 6.21 -6.02
N GLU A 120 -22.23 7.16 -5.59
CA GLU A 120 -21.71 8.23 -6.43
C GLU A 120 -20.84 7.70 -7.59
N ALA A 121 -20.06 6.64 -7.36
CA ALA A 121 -19.26 5.99 -8.40
C ALA A 121 -20.14 5.27 -9.45
N GLU A 122 -21.29 4.74 -9.05
CA GLU A 122 -22.26 4.12 -9.96
C GLU A 122 -22.96 5.19 -10.82
N GLU A 123 -23.34 6.33 -10.23
CA GLU A 123 -23.91 7.45 -10.99
C GLU A 123 -22.90 8.05 -11.98
N LEU A 124 -21.63 8.15 -11.58
CA LEU A 124 -20.55 8.56 -12.46
C LEU A 124 -20.41 7.60 -13.67
N LEU A 125 -20.53 6.30 -13.45
CA LEU A 125 -20.54 5.30 -14.53
C LEU A 125 -21.70 5.54 -15.50
N GLN A 126 -22.91 5.77 -14.99
CA GLN A 126 -24.07 6.06 -15.83
C GLN A 126 -23.86 7.33 -16.67
N LEU A 127 -23.26 8.38 -16.10
CA LEU A 127 -22.95 9.61 -16.83
C LEU A 127 -21.90 9.40 -17.93
N VAL A 128 -20.88 8.58 -17.69
CA VAL A 128 -19.84 8.27 -18.69
C VAL A 128 -20.38 7.39 -19.83
N LEU A 129 -21.32 6.49 -19.52
CA LEU A 129 -21.99 5.62 -20.50
C LEU A 129 -23.08 6.34 -21.31
N SER A 130 -23.59 7.47 -20.81
CA SER A 130 -24.61 8.23 -21.50
C SER A 130 -24.12 8.73 -22.88
N GLU A 131 -25.01 8.70 -23.87
CA GLU A 131 -24.70 9.17 -25.24
C GLU A 131 -24.33 10.66 -25.26
N GLN A 132 -24.96 11.45 -24.39
CA GLN A 132 -24.63 12.86 -24.17
C GLN A 132 -23.79 13.02 -22.91
N LYS A 133 -22.47 12.93 -23.07
CA LYS A 133 -21.49 13.11 -21.97
C LYS A 133 -21.53 14.54 -21.45
N ASP A 134 -22.37 14.77 -20.44
CA ASP A 134 -22.45 16.03 -19.71
C ASP A 134 -21.22 16.17 -18.80
N LYS A 135 -20.19 16.83 -19.33
CA LYS A 135 -18.91 17.03 -18.66
C LYS A 135 -19.05 17.78 -17.33
N ILE A 136 -20.04 18.68 -17.21
CA ILE A 136 -20.28 19.43 -15.99
C ILE A 136 -20.77 18.49 -14.90
N LYS A 137 -21.74 17.62 -15.21
CA LYS A 137 -22.24 16.62 -14.25
C LYS A 137 -21.14 15.65 -13.82
N ILE A 138 -20.31 15.20 -14.76
CA ILE A 138 -19.16 14.32 -14.47
C ILE A 138 -18.17 15.02 -13.51
N ALA A 139 -17.84 16.28 -13.77
CA ALA A 139 -16.95 17.06 -12.91
C ALA A 139 -17.53 17.24 -11.49
N THR A 140 -18.81 17.60 -11.37
CA THR A 140 -19.48 17.73 -10.08
C THR A 140 -19.44 16.42 -9.29
N LYS A 141 -19.68 15.29 -9.97
CA LYS A 141 -19.62 13.95 -9.34
C LYS A 141 -18.21 13.61 -8.87
N LEU A 142 -17.19 13.92 -9.67
CA LEU A 142 -15.80 13.75 -9.27
C LEU A 142 -15.45 14.57 -8.02
N VAL A 143 -15.90 15.83 -7.94
CA VAL A 143 -15.70 16.67 -6.75
C VAL A 143 -16.40 16.10 -5.53
N HIS A 144 -17.63 15.62 -5.67
CA HIS A 144 -18.37 14.98 -4.57
C HIS A 144 -17.65 13.72 -4.05
N ILE A 145 -17.22 12.83 -4.94
CA ILE A 145 -16.48 11.61 -4.56
C ILE A 145 -15.19 11.99 -3.82
N LYS A 146 -14.45 12.99 -4.32
CA LYS A 146 -13.23 13.48 -3.65
C LYS A 146 -13.52 14.01 -2.25
N GLY A 147 -14.63 14.73 -2.06
CA GLY A 147 -15.07 15.19 -0.74
C GLY A 147 -15.33 14.04 0.23
N LEU A 148 -16.12 13.05 -0.20
CA LEU A 148 -16.40 11.85 0.60
C LEU A 148 -15.14 11.05 0.95
N VAL A 149 -14.15 11.02 0.04
CA VAL A 149 -12.85 10.40 0.30
C VAL A 149 -12.08 11.15 1.38
N VAL A 150 -12.10 12.49 1.39
CA VAL A 150 -11.49 13.29 2.47
C VAL A 150 -12.17 13.02 3.79
N ASP A 151 -13.51 12.97 3.81
CA ASP A 151 -14.29 12.68 5.02
C ASP A 151 -13.99 11.28 5.57
N LEU A 152 -13.77 10.28 4.70
CA LEU A 152 -13.41 8.92 5.11
C LEU A 152 -12.01 8.83 5.75
N LEU A 153 -11.09 9.72 5.36
CA LEU A 153 -9.70 9.74 5.84
C LEU A 153 -9.49 10.62 7.07
N SER A 154 -10.52 11.35 7.49
CA SER A 154 -10.47 12.26 8.65
C SER A 154 -10.58 11.57 10.01
#